data_AF-A0A562P7H0-F1
#
_entry.id   AF-A0A562P7H0-F1
#
_cell.length_a   1.000
_cell.length_b   1.000
_cell.length_c   1.000
_cell.angle_alpha   90.00
_cell.angle_beta   90.00
_cell.angle_gamma   90.00
#
_symmetry.space_group_name_H-M   'P 1'
#
loop_
_entity.id
_entity.type
_entity.pdbx_description
1 polymer ?
#
loop_
_entity_poly.entity_id
_entity_poly.type
_entity_poly.pdbx_seq_one_letter_code
_entity_poly.pdbx_strand_id
1 'polypeptide(L)'
;MTSRKTLFAAFAVFALLASPALAGAGGNGHGGGNGHGGGNGHGGGNGNGGGNGNGGNGNAGGNSGNSGSHGKSASAKGQVAKAKTETAVDDSEQTASVSKEKNIHAKLGRLNSLQRNVNAYMNSKSKKFAAVQAFVVASANAQIAQAAADKAAAAAADAQAQLDALNAQLDTLNALTPDQIAAMTPEEQAALPGQIADLEAQVAAQETTVSDADAAAAAAQTAADQAAVGTDDASLDAALADMANKPVDAEVTDWAKGVLADKIDQVAAKLAPAP
;
A
#
# COMPACT_ATOMS: atom_id res chain seq x y z
N MET A 1 -7.63 -13.09 -21.83
CA MET A 1 -7.97 -12.95 -20.39
C MET A 1 -6.92 -13.72 -19.61
N THR A 2 -5.93 -13.03 -19.07
CA THR A 2 -4.78 -13.67 -18.41
C THR A 2 -4.91 -13.41 -16.92
N SER A 3 -5.21 -14.45 -16.16
CA SER A 3 -5.44 -14.44 -14.73
C SER A 3 -4.14 -14.14 -13.98
N ARG A 4 -4.03 -12.96 -13.36
CA ARG A 4 -2.97 -12.66 -12.39
C ARG A 4 -3.40 -13.16 -11.01
N LYS A 5 -2.94 -14.35 -10.63
CA LYS A 5 -2.96 -14.84 -9.26
C LYS A 5 -1.72 -14.28 -8.55
N THR A 6 -1.88 -13.18 -7.82
CA THR A 6 -0.85 -12.64 -6.92
C THR A 6 -0.84 -13.48 -5.64
N LEU A 7 0.17 -14.36 -5.53
CA LEU A 7 0.56 -14.96 -4.26
C LEU A 7 1.19 -13.87 -3.39
N PHE A 8 0.60 -13.61 -2.22
CA PHE A 8 1.33 -13.02 -1.10
C PHE A 8 2.31 -14.08 -0.58
N ALA A 9 3.55 -14.02 -1.05
CA ALA A 9 4.64 -14.81 -0.52
C ALA A 9 5.52 -13.91 0.35
N ALA A 10 5.75 -14.35 1.58
CA ALA A 10 6.65 -13.76 2.55
C ALA A 10 8.03 -13.45 1.94
N PHE A 11 8.50 -12.22 2.11
CA PHE A 11 9.89 -11.86 1.85
C PHE A 11 10.66 -11.81 3.17
N ALA A 12 11.24 -12.96 3.51
CA ALA A 12 12.27 -13.07 4.53
C ALA A 12 13.60 -13.41 3.83
N VAL A 13 14.52 -12.42 3.89
CA VAL A 13 15.96 -12.58 4.13
C VAL A 13 16.90 -12.95 2.95
N PHE A 14 17.97 -12.14 2.87
CA PHE A 14 19.37 -12.40 2.45
C PHE A 14 19.84 -11.97 1.04
N ALA A 15 20.65 -10.91 1.00
CA ALA A 15 22.04 -10.97 0.52
C ALA A 15 22.81 -9.71 0.97
N LEU A 16 23.69 -9.92 1.95
CA LEU A 16 24.73 -8.99 2.38
C LEU A 16 25.79 -8.89 1.26
N LEU A 17 25.74 -7.84 0.43
CA LEU A 17 26.88 -7.49 -0.43
C LEU A 17 27.83 -6.62 0.39
N ALA A 18 28.89 -7.25 0.88
CA ALA A 18 30.03 -6.58 1.44
C ALA A 18 30.78 -5.84 0.31
N SER A 19 30.61 -4.53 0.24
CA SER A 19 31.54 -3.66 -0.49
C SER A 19 32.86 -3.56 0.30
N PRO A 20 34.04 -3.57 -0.35
CA PRO A 20 35.29 -3.21 0.32
C PRO A 20 35.24 -1.73 0.73
N ALA A 21 35.35 -1.47 2.04
CA ALA A 21 35.55 -0.13 2.56
C ALA A 21 36.97 0.34 2.19
N LEU A 22 37.07 1.19 1.17
CA LEU A 22 38.28 1.97 0.92
C LEU A 22 38.38 3.05 2.01
N ALA A 23 39.38 2.88 2.89
CA ALA A 23 39.72 3.85 3.91
C ALA A 23 40.20 5.16 3.26
N GLY A 24 39.38 6.20 3.36
CA GLY A 24 39.74 7.59 3.11
C GLY A 24 39.76 8.36 4.43
N ALA A 25 40.89 8.97 4.74
CA ALA A 25 41.22 9.57 6.03
C ALA A 25 40.41 10.84 6.36
N GLY A 26 40.13 11.01 7.67
CA GLY A 26 40.17 12.32 8.33
C GLY A 26 38.82 13.00 8.62
N GLY A 27 38.55 13.22 9.91
CA GLY A 27 37.51 14.18 10.33
C GLY A 27 37.01 14.00 11.76
N ASN A 28 37.72 14.59 12.71
CA ASN A 28 37.41 14.67 14.15
C ASN A 28 35.92 14.79 14.50
N GLY A 29 35.47 13.96 15.45
CA GLY A 29 34.28 14.25 16.23
C GLY A 29 34.47 15.44 17.17
N HIS A 30 33.40 16.17 17.42
CA HIS A 30 33.14 16.85 18.71
C HIS A 30 31.62 16.87 18.91
N GLY A 31 31.17 16.21 19.98
CA GLY A 31 29.82 16.31 20.48
C GLY A 31 29.53 17.69 21.07
N GLY A 32 28.25 18.04 21.12
CA GLY A 32 27.77 19.27 21.73
C GLY A 32 26.27 19.37 21.60
N GLY A 33 25.55 18.62 22.43
CA GLY A 33 24.14 18.89 22.66
C GLY A 33 23.98 20.25 23.33
N ASN A 34 22.92 20.97 22.96
CA ASN A 34 22.31 22.00 23.79
C ASN A 34 20.84 22.12 23.40
N GLY A 35 19.99 21.41 24.14
CA GLY A 35 18.56 21.70 24.17
C GLY A 35 18.30 22.96 24.98
N HIS A 36 17.49 23.86 24.44
CA HIS A 36 16.81 24.90 25.22
C HIS A 36 15.34 24.88 24.85
N GLY A 37 14.54 24.46 25.83
CA GLY A 37 13.10 24.64 25.83
C GLY A 37 12.71 26.05 26.28
N GLY A 38 11.44 26.37 26.03
CA GLY A 38 10.76 27.62 26.36
C GLY A 38 9.97 28.05 25.12
N GLY A 39 8.64 28.20 25.12
CA GLY A 39 7.71 28.47 26.20
C GLY A 39 6.77 29.57 25.68
N ASN A 40 5.47 29.37 25.91
CA ASN A 40 4.38 30.36 25.85
C ASN A 40 3.73 30.66 24.48
N GLY A 41 2.51 30.15 24.33
CA GLY A 41 1.47 30.69 23.45
C GLY A 41 0.09 30.47 24.07
N HIS A 42 -0.27 31.26 25.08
CA HIS A 42 -1.66 31.43 25.51
C HIS A 42 -2.22 32.70 24.86
N GLY A 43 -3.46 32.64 24.39
CA GLY A 43 -4.33 33.82 24.38
C GLY A 43 -5.20 34.03 23.15
N GLY A 44 -6.47 33.65 23.28
CA GLY A 44 -7.57 34.55 22.91
C GLY A 44 -8.30 34.27 21.59
N GLY A 45 -9.63 34.17 21.68
CA GLY A 45 -10.51 34.36 20.52
C GLY A 45 -11.86 33.66 20.62
N ASN A 46 -12.77 34.20 21.43
CA ASN A 46 -14.20 33.85 21.43
C ASN A 46 -14.82 34.07 20.03
N GLY A 47 -15.67 33.14 19.61
CA GLY A 47 -16.55 33.29 18.45
C GLY A 47 -17.90 32.61 18.66
N ASN A 48 -18.77 33.22 19.48
CA ASN A 48 -20.20 32.92 19.48
C ASN A 48 -20.84 33.62 18.27
N GLY A 49 -21.12 32.87 17.21
CA GLY A 49 -21.96 33.31 16.10
C GLY A 49 -23.36 32.73 16.24
N GLY A 50 -24.28 33.52 16.78
CA GLY A 50 -25.71 33.20 16.81
C GLY A 50 -26.32 33.24 15.40
N GLY A 51 -27.27 32.33 15.17
CA GLY A 51 -28.07 32.28 13.95
C GLY A 51 -29.46 31.70 14.24
N ASN A 52 -30.34 32.53 14.82
CA ASN A 52 -31.77 32.28 14.81
C ASN A 52 -32.32 32.65 13.42
N GLY A 53 -32.73 31.66 12.64
CA GLY A 53 -33.51 31.84 11.42
C GLY A 53 -34.94 31.35 11.63
N ASN A 54 -35.80 32.24 12.16
CA ASN A 54 -37.24 32.06 12.17
C ASN A 54 -37.80 32.74 10.91
N GLY A 55 -38.54 32.02 10.06
CA GLY A 55 -39.21 32.64 8.93
C GLY A 55 -39.91 31.65 8.01
N GLY A 56 -41.25 31.72 7.96
CA GLY A 56 -42.01 31.18 6.83
C GLY A 56 -43.28 30.43 7.19
N ASN A 57 -44.25 31.11 7.79
CA ASN A 57 -45.66 30.71 7.72
C ASN A 57 -46.13 30.79 6.25
N GLY A 58 -46.71 29.70 5.74
CA GLY A 58 -47.48 29.68 4.49
C GLY A 58 -48.76 28.88 4.69
N ASN A 59 -49.85 29.59 4.97
CA ASN A 59 -51.22 29.08 4.97
C ASN A 59 -51.78 29.03 3.54
N ALA A 60 -52.44 27.93 3.18
CA ALA A 60 -53.66 27.81 2.36
C ALA A 60 -53.81 26.31 2.08
N GLY A 61 -54.85 25.59 2.51
CA GLY A 61 -56.27 25.90 2.37
C GLY A 61 -56.84 24.88 1.39
N GLY A 62 -57.61 23.89 1.88
CA GLY A 62 -58.14 22.80 1.06
C GLY A 62 -59.04 21.86 1.87
N ASN A 63 -60.30 22.24 1.95
CA ASN A 63 -61.39 21.75 2.80
C ASN A 63 -61.84 20.30 2.56
N SER A 64 -62.47 19.72 3.60
CA SER A 64 -63.55 18.71 3.59
C SER A 64 -63.32 17.36 2.88
N GLY A 65 -63.67 16.21 3.43
CA GLY A 65 -64.42 15.88 4.63
C GLY A 65 -64.66 14.37 4.62
N ASN A 66 -65.04 13.82 5.77
CA ASN A 66 -66.17 12.92 5.93
C ASN A 66 -66.04 12.19 7.26
N SER A 67 -66.99 12.50 8.13
CA SER A 67 -67.34 11.80 9.35
C SER A 67 -67.61 10.32 9.11
N GLY A 68 -67.09 9.48 10.00
CA GLY A 68 -67.41 8.05 10.06
C GLY A 68 -67.10 7.48 11.43
N SER A 69 -68.03 7.71 12.36
CA SER A 69 -68.09 7.12 13.70
C SER A 69 -68.06 5.58 13.70
N HIS A 70 -67.83 5.00 14.89
CA HIS A 70 -67.93 3.59 15.32
C HIS A 70 -66.60 2.82 15.22
N GLY A 71 -66.14 2.05 16.20
CA GLY A 71 -66.75 1.57 17.44
C GLY A 71 -65.67 1.05 18.41
N LYS A 72 -66.09 0.87 19.65
CA LYS A 72 -65.29 0.48 20.81
C LYS A 72 -64.81 -0.97 20.74
N SER A 73 -63.62 -1.18 21.32
CA SER A 73 -63.15 -2.30 22.14
C SER A 73 -63.89 -3.65 22.07
N ALA A 74 -63.16 -4.75 21.85
CA ALA A 74 -63.20 -5.93 22.71
C ALA A 74 -62.18 -7.00 22.32
N SER A 75 -61.55 -7.55 23.35
CA SER A 75 -60.68 -8.72 23.42
C SER A 75 -61.30 -9.99 22.82
N ALA A 76 -60.47 -10.88 22.27
CA ALA A 76 -60.63 -12.33 22.45
C ALA A 76 -59.32 -13.09 22.22
N LYS A 77 -58.89 -13.80 23.27
CA LYS A 77 -57.96 -14.93 23.25
C LYS A 77 -58.62 -16.09 22.51
N GLY A 78 -57.84 -16.79 21.68
CA GLY A 78 -58.23 -18.06 21.07
C GLY A 78 -57.04 -19.02 21.02
N GLN A 79 -56.80 -19.70 22.13
CA GLN A 79 -56.04 -20.95 22.15
C GLN A 79 -56.89 -22.04 21.47
N VAL A 80 -56.31 -22.82 20.56
CA VAL A 80 -56.77 -24.18 20.28
C VAL A 80 -55.59 -25.12 20.14
N ALA A 81 -55.70 -26.21 20.90
CA ALA A 81 -54.72 -27.23 21.17
C ALA A 81 -54.66 -28.26 20.02
N LYS A 82 -53.46 -28.77 19.72
CA LYS A 82 -52.99 -30.15 19.98
C LYS A 82 -53.74 -31.25 19.22
N ALA A 83 -53.07 -31.79 18.19
CA ALA A 83 -53.18 -33.20 17.84
C ALA A 83 -51.76 -33.80 17.87
N LYS A 84 -51.58 -34.75 18.80
CA LYS A 84 -50.44 -35.66 18.87
C LYS A 84 -50.70 -36.80 17.88
N THR A 85 -49.73 -37.10 17.02
CA THR A 85 -49.56 -38.45 16.48
C THR A 85 -48.09 -38.80 16.64
N GLU A 86 -47.83 -39.70 17.57
CA GLU A 86 -46.59 -40.44 17.69
C GLU A 86 -46.49 -41.40 16.52
N THR A 87 -45.44 -41.25 15.72
CA THR A 87 -44.86 -42.38 15.00
C THR A 87 -43.37 -42.33 15.29
N ALA A 88 -42.96 -43.15 16.24
CA ALA A 88 -41.56 -43.50 16.44
C ALA A 88 -41.07 -44.17 15.15
N VAL A 89 -40.19 -43.49 14.44
CA VAL A 89 -39.28 -44.13 13.49
C VAL A 89 -37.90 -43.89 14.08
N ASP A 90 -37.34 -45.00 14.55
CA ASP A 90 -35.93 -45.16 14.85
C ASP A 90 -35.15 -44.80 13.58
N ASP A 91 -34.52 -43.64 13.60
CA ASP A 91 -33.49 -43.27 12.66
C ASP A 91 -32.28 -42.83 13.47
N SER A 92 -31.54 -43.82 13.94
CA SER A 92 -30.15 -43.69 14.37
C SER A 92 -29.25 -43.41 13.17
N GLU A 93 -29.56 -42.36 12.42
CA GLU A 93 -28.56 -41.60 11.68
C GLU A 93 -28.22 -40.40 12.55
N GLN A 94 -27.21 -40.62 13.39
CA GLN A 94 -26.27 -39.57 13.75
C GLN A 94 -25.75 -39.01 12.43
N THR A 95 -26.53 -38.08 11.84
CA THR A 95 -25.99 -37.02 11.03
C THR A 95 -25.00 -36.38 11.97
N ALA A 96 -23.74 -36.79 11.85
CA ALA A 96 -22.62 -36.05 12.37
C ALA A 96 -22.97 -34.62 12.01
N SER A 97 -23.23 -33.80 13.02
CA SER A 97 -23.35 -32.39 12.81
C SER A 97 -22.04 -32.04 12.14
N VAL A 98 -22.06 -31.90 10.81
CA VAL A 98 -21.05 -31.15 10.09
C VAL A 98 -21.21 -29.82 10.77
N SER A 99 -20.39 -29.61 11.81
CA SER A 99 -20.43 -28.44 12.65
C SER A 99 -20.33 -27.34 11.66
N LYS A 100 -21.45 -26.66 11.42
CA LYS A 100 -21.60 -25.66 10.39
C LYS A 100 -20.49 -24.68 10.66
N GLU A 101 -19.38 -24.82 9.95
CA GLU A 101 -18.27 -23.87 9.98
C GLU A 101 -18.99 -22.56 9.80
N LYS A 102 -19.03 -21.76 10.88
CA LYS A 102 -19.90 -20.60 10.92
C LYS A 102 -19.49 -19.78 9.73
N ASN A 103 -20.35 -19.72 8.70
CA ASN A 103 -20.08 -19.02 7.43
C ASN A 103 -19.30 -17.76 7.75
N ILE A 104 -18.14 -17.55 7.15
CA ILE A 104 -17.18 -16.51 7.55
C ILE A 104 -17.84 -15.14 7.80
N HIS A 105 -18.86 -14.79 7.01
CA HIS A 105 -19.69 -13.60 7.18
C HIS A 105 -20.34 -13.42 8.57
N ALA A 106 -20.71 -14.51 9.24
CA ALA A 106 -21.22 -14.49 10.60
C ALA A 106 -20.13 -14.13 11.64
N LYS A 107 -18.85 -14.38 11.32
CA LYS A 107 -17.68 -14.02 12.13
C LYS A 107 -17.24 -12.57 11.91
N LEU A 108 -17.41 -12.01 10.69
CA LEU A 108 -16.92 -10.68 10.33
C LEU A 108 -17.50 -9.54 11.18
N GLY A 109 -18.79 -9.58 11.49
CA GLY A 109 -19.46 -8.48 12.21
C GLY A 109 -19.24 -7.14 11.49
N ARG A 110 -18.55 -6.20 12.14
CA ARG A 110 -18.20 -4.89 11.54
C ARG A 110 -17.22 -4.98 10.38
N LEU A 111 -16.35 -5.99 10.34
CA LEU A 111 -15.34 -6.17 9.28
C LEU A 111 -15.98 -6.45 7.92
N ASN A 112 -17.27 -6.79 7.86
CA ASN A 112 -17.98 -6.88 6.59
C ASN A 112 -17.92 -5.55 5.80
N SER A 113 -17.79 -4.40 6.47
CA SER A 113 -17.65 -3.11 5.78
C SER A 113 -16.35 -2.93 5.01
N LEU A 114 -15.36 -3.82 5.13
CA LEU A 114 -14.15 -3.81 4.29
C LEU A 114 -14.49 -4.08 2.81
N GLN A 115 -15.59 -4.76 2.54
CA GLN A 115 -16.06 -5.07 1.16
C GLN A 115 -16.59 -3.85 0.40
N ARG A 116 -16.60 -2.66 0.99
CA ARG A 116 -17.06 -1.43 0.33
C ARG A 116 -16.15 -1.12 -0.87
N ASN A 117 -16.74 -0.54 -1.93
CA ASN A 117 -15.96 0.00 -3.04
C ASN A 117 -14.93 1.01 -2.52
N VAL A 118 -13.76 1.08 -3.18
CA VAL A 118 -12.65 1.98 -2.83
C VAL A 118 -13.06 3.44 -2.59
N ASN A 119 -14.01 3.99 -3.35
CA ASN A 119 -14.47 5.36 -3.14
C ASN A 119 -15.21 5.50 -1.79
N ALA A 120 -16.11 4.57 -1.48
CA ALA A 120 -16.83 4.58 -0.20
C ALA A 120 -15.94 4.20 0.99
N TYR A 121 -14.94 3.35 0.74
CA TYR A 121 -13.88 2.99 1.69
C TYR A 121 -13.07 4.23 2.08
N MET A 122 -12.53 4.96 1.10
CA MET A 122 -11.68 6.13 1.33
C MET A 122 -12.44 7.34 1.89
N ASN A 123 -13.73 7.47 1.57
CA ASN A 123 -14.58 8.55 2.10
C ASN A 123 -15.26 8.21 3.44
N SER A 124 -14.93 7.06 4.05
CA SER A 124 -15.50 6.67 5.33
C SER A 124 -15.02 7.60 6.45
N LYS A 125 -15.96 8.16 7.22
CA LYS A 125 -15.67 9.05 8.36
C LYS A 125 -15.73 8.33 9.72
N SER A 126 -15.82 6.99 9.72
CA SER A 126 -15.96 6.23 10.96
C SER A 126 -14.62 6.15 11.69
N LYS A 127 -14.57 6.61 12.94
CA LYS A 127 -13.36 6.53 13.79
C LYS A 127 -12.80 5.11 13.88
N LYS A 128 -13.69 4.12 13.92
CA LYS A 128 -13.36 2.69 14.02
C LYS A 128 -12.90 2.06 12.71
N PHE A 129 -12.93 2.82 11.63
CA PHE A 129 -12.42 2.41 10.32
C PHE A 129 -11.09 3.09 10.00
N ALA A 130 -10.74 4.14 10.75
CA ALA A 130 -9.60 4.99 10.46
C ALA A 130 -8.28 4.21 10.49
N ALA A 131 -8.10 3.27 11.43
CA ALA A 131 -6.90 2.45 11.51
C ALA A 131 -6.70 1.57 10.26
N VAL A 132 -7.75 0.89 9.80
CA VAL A 132 -7.68 0.02 8.61
C VAL A 132 -7.54 0.86 7.33
N GLN A 133 -8.16 2.04 7.29
CA GLN A 133 -7.95 3.00 6.19
C GLN A 133 -6.49 3.49 6.14
N ALA A 134 -5.92 3.87 7.29
CA ALA A 134 -4.53 4.30 7.40
C ALA A 134 -3.57 3.19 6.97
N PHE A 135 -3.82 1.95 7.42
CA PHE A 135 -3.05 0.78 6.99
C PHE A 135 -3.05 0.59 5.47
N VAL A 136 -4.22 0.68 4.83
CA VAL A 136 -4.33 0.55 3.37
C VAL A 136 -3.58 1.67 2.64
N VAL A 137 -3.67 2.91 3.11
CA VAL A 137 -2.94 4.03 2.50
C VAL A 137 -1.42 3.87 2.69
N ALA A 138 -0.97 3.49 3.88
CA ALA A 138 0.44 3.23 4.16
C ALA A 138 0.98 2.10 3.28
N SER A 139 0.24 0.99 3.18
CA SER A 139 0.61 -0.16 2.34
C SER A 139 0.64 0.19 0.85
N ALA A 140 -0.30 1.02 0.38
CA ALA A 140 -0.29 1.51 -1.00
C ALA A 140 0.91 2.41 -1.29
N ASN A 141 1.27 3.28 -0.34
CA ASN A 141 2.47 4.11 -0.45
C ASN A 141 3.75 3.25 -0.44
N ALA A 142 3.81 2.22 0.42
CA ALA A 142 4.92 1.27 0.45
C ALA A 142 5.07 0.54 -0.90
N GLN A 143 3.96 0.07 -1.49
CA GLN A 143 3.97 -0.55 -2.80
C GLN A 143 4.48 0.39 -3.90
N ILE A 144 4.05 1.66 -3.90
CA ILE A 144 4.53 2.67 -4.86
C ILE A 144 6.02 2.94 -4.67
N ALA A 145 6.45 3.11 -3.42
CA ALA A 145 7.85 3.39 -3.10
C ALA A 145 8.75 2.20 -3.47
N GLN A 146 8.30 0.97 -3.23
CA GLN A 146 9.02 -0.23 -3.66
C GLN A 146 9.11 -0.31 -5.19
N ALA A 147 8.03 -0.03 -5.92
CA ALA A 147 8.09 0.01 -7.38
C ALA A 147 9.06 1.09 -7.90
N ALA A 148 9.18 2.22 -7.20
CA ALA A 148 10.17 3.25 -7.52
C ALA A 148 11.60 2.78 -7.22
N ALA A 149 11.82 2.06 -6.11
CA ALA A 149 13.11 1.45 -5.78
C ALA A 149 13.53 0.41 -6.83
N ASP A 150 12.61 -0.47 -7.24
CA ASP A 150 12.87 -1.46 -8.29
C ASP A 150 13.24 -0.80 -9.62
N LYS A 151 12.54 0.29 -9.99
CA LYS A 151 12.84 1.07 -11.19
C LYS A 151 14.22 1.74 -11.12
N ALA A 152 14.59 2.29 -9.97
CA ALA A 152 15.88 2.94 -9.79
C ALA A 152 17.03 1.91 -9.80
N ALA A 153 16.83 0.74 -9.18
CA ALA A 153 17.78 -0.37 -9.23
C ALA A 153 17.98 -0.90 -10.67
N ALA A 154 16.90 -1.02 -11.45
CA ALA A 154 16.99 -1.37 -12.86
C ALA A 154 17.80 -0.33 -13.67
N ALA A 155 17.57 0.97 -13.43
CA ALA A 155 18.32 2.03 -14.09
C ALA A 155 19.82 2.01 -13.73
N ALA A 156 20.17 1.70 -12.48
CA ALA A 156 21.56 1.51 -12.07
C ALA A 156 22.22 0.31 -12.77
N ALA A 157 21.51 -0.82 -12.87
CA ALA A 157 21.99 -1.99 -13.61
C ALA A 157 22.20 -1.68 -15.11
N ASP A 158 21.27 -0.95 -15.74
CA ASP A 158 21.39 -0.54 -17.14
C ASP A 158 22.55 0.44 -17.37
N ALA A 159 22.81 1.35 -16.41
CA ALA A 159 23.93 2.28 -16.47
C ALA A 159 25.27 1.54 -16.34
N GLN A 160 25.34 0.55 -15.44
CA GLN A 160 26.53 -0.29 -15.28
C GLN A 160 26.80 -1.13 -16.53
N ALA A 161 25.77 -1.73 -17.13
CA ALA A 161 25.92 -2.50 -18.36
C ALA A 161 26.46 -1.65 -19.53
N GLN A 162 26.06 -0.37 -19.60
CA GLN A 162 26.61 0.57 -20.59
C GLN A 162 28.08 0.90 -20.31
N LEU A 163 28.46 1.09 -19.05
CA LEU A 163 29.86 1.31 -18.67
C LEU A 163 30.73 0.11 -19.07
N ASP A 164 30.27 -1.11 -18.77
CA ASP A 164 30.96 -2.35 -19.15
C ASP A 164 31.12 -2.47 -20.67
N ALA A 165 30.09 -2.08 -21.43
CA ALA A 165 30.13 -2.10 -22.89
C ALA A 165 31.10 -1.06 -23.49
N LEU A 166 31.23 0.13 -22.87
CA LEU A 166 32.21 1.14 -23.28
C LEU A 166 33.63 0.69 -22.95
N ASN A 167 33.84 0.12 -21.76
CA ASN A 167 35.14 -0.44 -21.36
C ASN A 167 35.58 -1.58 -22.28
N ALA A 168 34.67 -2.49 -22.66
CA ALA A 168 34.99 -3.56 -23.61
C ALA A 168 35.41 -3.03 -25.00
N GLN A 169 34.80 -1.93 -25.45
CA GLN A 169 35.22 -1.26 -26.69
C GLN A 169 36.62 -0.65 -26.55
N LEU A 170 36.89 -0.02 -25.40
CA LEU A 170 38.18 0.60 -25.13
C LEU A 170 39.29 -0.45 -25.04
N ASP A 171 39.02 -1.58 -24.38
CA ASP A 171 39.92 -2.73 -24.32
C ASP A 171 40.19 -3.30 -25.72
N THR A 172 39.18 -3.37 -26.59
CA THR A 172 39.33 -3.83 -27.97
C THR A 172 40.28 -2.93 -28.77
N LEU A 173 40.14 -1.61 -28.65
CA LEU A 173 41.03 -0.65 -29.33
C LEU A 173 42.44 -0.69 -28.76
N ASN A 174 42.59 -0.77 -27.44
CA ASN A 174 43.89 -0.82 -26.77
C ASN A 174 44.63 -2.16 -26.98
N ALA A 175 43.91 -3.23 -27.31
CA ALA A 175 44.48 -4.55 -27.62
C ALA A 175 44.99 -4.67 -29.07
N LEU A 176 44.83 -3.65 -29.92
CA LEU A 176 45.34 -3.68 -31.29
C LEU A 176 46.87 -3.85 -31.31
N THR A 177 47.33 -4.88 -31.99
CA THR A 177 48.76 -5.14 -32.16
C THR A 177 49.38 -4.16 -33.18
N PRO A 178 50.70 -3.90 -33.12
CA PRO A 178 51.38 -3.07 -34.10
C PRO A 178 51.17 -3.53 -35.55
N ASP A 179 51.13 -4.86 -35.79
CA ASP A 179 50.90 -5.43 -37.12
C ASP A 179 49.46 -5.17 -37.61
N GLN A 180 48.47 -5.24 -36.71
CA GLN A 180 47.09 -4.88 -37.04
C GLN A 180 46.94 -3.39 -37.36
N ILE A 181 47.60 -2.53 -36.57
CA ILE A 181 47.61 -1.08 -36.81
C ILE A 181 48.27 -0.79 -38.16
N ALA A 182 49.42 -1.40 -38.46
CA ALA A 182 50.11 -1.24 -39.74
C ALA A 182 49.30 -1.74 -40.95
N ALA A 183 48.37 -2.68 -40.73
CA ALA A 183 47.45 -3.18 -41.75
C ALA A 183 46.20 -2.30 -41.97
N MET A 184 45.90 -1.35 -41.07
CA MET A 184 44.84 -0.35 -41.24
C MET A 184 45.22 0.68 -42.29
N THR A 185 44.23 1.37 -42.86
CA THR A 185 44.49 2.50 -43.77
C THR A 185 45.17 3.67 -43.05
N PRO A 186 45.96 4.51 -43.75
CA PRO A 186 46.59 5.69 -43.14
C PRO A 186 45.59 6.62 -42.44
N GLU A 187 44.38 6.75 -43.01
CA GLU A 187 43.29 7.54 -42.45
C GLU A 187 42.79 6.97 -41.12
N GLU A 188 42.60 5.65 -41.03
CA GLU A 188 42.18 4.98 -39.79
C GLU A 188 43.26 5.03 -38.72
N GLN A 189 44.54 4.86 -39.09
CA GLN A 189 45.67 4.99 -38.16
C GLN A 189 45.74 6.40 -37.55
N ALA A 190 45.54 7.43 -38.38
CA ALA A 190 45.54 8.82 -37.90
C ALA A 190 44.32 9.14 -37.02
N ALA A 191 43.18 8.46 -37.21
CA ALA A 191 41.97 8.67 -36.43
C ALA A 191 41.95 7.91 -35.10
N LEU A 192 42.69 6.80 -34.98
CA LEU A 192 42.66 5.90 -33.82
C LEU A 192 42.91 6.60 -32.47
N PRO A 193 43.91 7.49 -32.31
CA PRO A 193 44.10 8.21 -31.04
C PRO A 193 42.90 9.08 -30.66
N GLY A 194 42.22 9.67 -31.65
CA GLY A 194 41.00 10.45 -31.42
C GLY A 194 39.84 9.57 -30.96
N GLN A 195 39.66 8.39 -31.58
CA GLN A 195 38.64 7.43 -31.18
C GLN A 195 38.84 6.93 -29.74
N ILE A 196 40.09 6.66 -29.34
CA ILE A 196 40.42 6.27 -27.97
C ILE A 196 40.08 7.41 -27.00
N ALA A 197 40.52 8.63 -27.28
CA ALA A 197 40.26 9.78 -26.43
C ALA A 197 38.75 10.09 -26.29
N ASP A 198 37.99 9.97 -27.38
CA ASP A 198 36.54 10.15 -27.37
C ASP A 198 35.83 9.05 -26.54
N LEU A 199 36.34 7.82 -26.58
CA LEU A 199 35.78 6.71 -25.82
C LEU A 199 36.13 6.79 -24.34
N GLU A 200 37.36 7.21 -23.99
CA GLU A 200 37.76 7.52 -22.60
C GLU A 200 36.88 8.62 -22.00
N ALA A 201 36.56 9.66 -22.78
CA ALA A 201 35.66 10.72 -22.35
C ALA A 201 34.22 10.19 -22.11
N GLN A 202 33.74 9.28 -22.95
CA GLN A 202 32.44 8.63 -22.76
C GLN A 202 32.43 7.72 -21.53
N VAL A 203 33.50 6.96 -21.28
CA VAL A 203 33.66 6.14 -20.07
C VAL A 203 33.58 7.03 -18.82
N ALA A 204 34.34 8.12 -18.76
CA ALA A 204 34.33 9.03 -17.60
C ALA A 204 32.93 9.66 -17.35
N ALA A 205 32.21 10.03 -18.42
CA ALA A 205 30.85 10.52 -18.31
C ALA A 205 29.88 9.42 -17.82
N GLN A 206 30.06 8.18 -18.29
CA GLN A 206 29.24 7.06 -17.90
C GLN A 206 29.50 6.61 -16.46
N GLU A 207 30.74 6.71 -15.95
CA GLU A 207 31.06 6.49 -14.54
C GLU A 207 30.31 7.44 -13.62
N THR A 208 30.18 8.71 -14.02
CA THR A 208 29.36 9.69 -13.29
C THR A 208 27.89 9.28 -13.30
N THR A 209 27.39 8.82 -14.45
CA THR A 209 26.01 8.34 -14.60
C THR A 209 25.72 7.12 -13.71
N VAL A 210 26.66 6.17 -13.62
CA VAL A 210 26.56 5.01 -12.72
C VAL A 210 26.49 5.47 -11.27
N SER A 211 27.40 6.36 -10.84
CA SER A 211 27.42 6.90 -9.48
C SER A 211 26.09 7.59 -9.12
N ASP A 212 25.53 8.38 -10.03
CA ASP A 212 24.25 9.06 -9.82
C ASP A 212 23.08 8.07 -9.75
N ALA A 213 23.08 7.05 -10.61
CA ALA A 213 22.05 6.01 -10.63
C ALA A 213 22.09 5.14 -9.36
N ASP A 214 23.27 4.78 -8.87
CA ASP A 214 23.45 4.05 -7.61
C ASP A 214 22.97 4.87 -6.42
N ALA A 215 23.32 6.16 -6.38
CA ALA A 215 22.82 7.07 -5.33
C ALA A 215 21.29 7.18 -5.36
N ALA A 216 20.70 7.28 -6.55
CA ALA A 216 19.25 7.30 -6.72
C ALA A 216 18.59 5.99 -6.29
N ALA A 217 19.18 4.84 -6.61
CA ALA A 217 18.70 3.53 -6.17
C ALA A 217 18.74 3.38 -4.65
N ALA A 218 19.84 3.78 -4.00
CA ALA A 218 19.97 3.76 -2.55
C ALA A 218 18.94 4.69 -1.85
N ALA A 219 18.74 5.89 -2.41
CA ALA A 219 17.74 6.83 -1.90
C ALA A 219 16.30 6.28 -2.05
N ALA A 220 16.00 5.68 -3.20
CA ALA A 220 14.70 5.08 -3.46
C ALA A 220 14.42 3.88 -2.54
N GLN A 221 15.43 3.03 -2.28
CA GLN A 221 15.30 1.93 -1.33
C GLN A 221 15.06 2.45 0.10
N THR A 222 15.79 3.48 0.52
CA THR A 222 15.57 4.11 1.83
C THR A 222 14.14 4.66 1.96
N ALA A 223 13.59 5.25 0.89
CA ALA A 223 12.21 5.71 0.87
C ALA A 223 11.19 4.55 0.92
N ALA A 224 11.47 3.44 0.24
CA ALA A 224 10.66 2.22 0.32
C ALA A 224 10.64 1.63 1.72
N ASP A 225 11.80 1.51 2.37
CA ASP A 225 11.92 1.00 3.73
C ASP A 225 11.14 1.87 4.74
N GLN A 226 11.23 3.20 4.60
CA GLN A 226 10.46 4.13 5.43
C GLN A 226 8.96 4.01 5.20
N ALA A 227 8.53 3.84 3.95
CA ALA A 227 7.12 3.69 3.60
C ALA A 227 6.54 2.35 4.08
N ALA A 228 7.36 1.31 4.20
CA ALA A 228 6.95 0.00 4.69
C ALA A 228 6.68 -0.05 6.21
N VAL A 229 7.12 0.95 6.98
CA VAL A 229 6.88 1.02 8.42
C VAL A 229 5.38 1.05 8.71
N GLY A 230 4.89 0.10 9.52
CA GLY A 230 3.48 0.00 9.89
C GLY A 230 2.60 -0.71 8.84
N THR A 231 3.21 -1.36 7.85
CA THR A 231 2.52 -2.17 6.83
C THR A 231 2.63 -3.68 7.09
N ASP A 232 3.22 -4.05 8.22
CA ASP A 232 3.39 -5.44 8.66
C ASP A 232 2.10 -6.08 9.19
N ASP A 233 2.13 -7.40 9.34
CA ASP A 233 1.00 -8.21 9.81
C ASP A 233 0.52 -7.81 11.22
N ALA A 234 1.42 -7.37 12.12
CA ALA A 234 1.02 -6.97 13.47
C ALA A 234 0.27 -5.62 13.43
N SER A 235 0.70 -4.70 12.57
CA SER A 235 0.00 -3.45 12.31
C SER A 235 -1.39 -3.69 11.70
N LEU A 236 -1.51 -4.67 10.79
CA LEU A 236 -2.81 -5.10 10.26
C LEU A 236 -3.71 -5.69 11.35
N ASP A 237 -3.22 -6.64 12.13
CA ASP A 237 -3.99 -7.30 13.19
C ASP A 237 -4.48 -6.28 14.23
N ALA A 238 -3.64 -5.32 14.61
CA ALA A 238 -4.03 -4.22 15.50
C ALA A 238 -5.15 -3.36 14.90
N ALA A 239 -5.06 -3.04 13.61
CA ALA A 239 -6.09 -2.27 12.91
C ALA A 239 -7.42 -3.04 12.80
N LEU A 240 -7.37 -4.34 12.49
CA LEU A 240 -8.55 -5.20 12.44
C LEU A 240 -9.20 -5.33 13.82
N ALA A 241 -8.41 -5.51 14.88
CA ALA A 241 -8.89 -5.63 16.24
C ALA A 241 -9.60 -4.35 16.74
N ASP A 242 -9.08 -3.15 16.44
CA ASP A 242 -9.75 -1.89 16.84
C ASP A 242 -11.12 -1.72 16.15
N MET A 243 -11.22 -2.17 14.89
CA MET A 243 -12.44 -2.08 14.09
C MET A 243 -13.48 -3.13 14.49
N ALA A 244 -13.04 -4.34 14.82
CA ALA A 244 -13.89 -5.50 15.03
C ALA A 244 -14.79 -5.33 16.26
N ASN A 245 -15.97 -5.98 16.21
CA ASN A 245 -16.85 -6.18 17.38
C ASN A 245 -17.05 -7.66 17.71
N LYS A 246 -16.25 -8.51 17.07
CA LYS A 246 -16.19 -9.96 17.21
C LYS A 246 -14.72 -10.37 17.22
N PRO A 247 -14.37 -11.55 17.75
CA PRO A 247 -12.99 -12.04 17.68
C PRO A 247 -12.48 -12.07 16.25
N VAL A 248 -11.26 -11.58 16.06
CA VAL A 248 -10.50 -11.71 14.81
C VAL A 248 -9.68 -12.98 14.95
N ASP A 249 -10.14 -14.07 14.33
CA ASP A 249 -9.40 -15.33 14.24
C ASP A 249 -8.58 -15.36 12.94
N ALA A 250 -7.73 -16.38 12.78
CA ALA A 250 -6.85 -16.51 11.62
C ALA A 250 -7.65 -16.50 10.29
N GLU A 251 -8.82 -17.14 10.25
CA GLU A 251 -9.67 -17.17 9.06
C GLU A 251 -10.21 -15.77 8.70
N VAL A 252 -10.60 -14.97 9.70
CA VAL A 252 -11.02 -13.58 9.51
C VAL A 252 -9.86 -12.69 9.08
N THR A 253 -8.66 -12.88 9.64
CA THR A 253 -7.44 -12.16 9.21
C THR A 253 -7.09 -12.50 7.77
N ASP A 254 -7.08 -13.77 7.39
CA ASP A 254 -6.76 -14.21 6.01
C ASP A 254 -7.77 -13.65 5.00
N TRP A 255 -9.06 -13.69 5.35
CA TRP A 255 -10.09 -13.06 4.54
C TRP A 255 -9.87 -11.54 4.40
N ALA A 256 -9.53 -10.87 5.50
CA ALA A 256 -9.27 -9.44 5.48
C ALA A 256 -8.05 -9.11 4.62
N LYS A 257 -6.95 -9.88 4.73
CA LYS A 257 -5.76 -9.75 3.87
C LYS A 257 -6.14 -9.83 2.39
N GLY A 258 -6.96 -10.81 2.01
CA GLY A 258 -7.44 -10.95 0.62
C GLY A 258 -8.26 -9.76 0.13
N VAL A 259 -9.18 -9.24 0.95
CA VAL A 259 -10.01 -8.06 0.58
C VAL A 259 -9.17 -6.78 0.54
N LEU A 260 -8.24 -6.62 1.49
CA LEU A 260 -7.40 -5.44 1.59
C LEU A 260 -6.32 -5.40 0.51
N ALA A 261 -5.80 -6.53 0.06
CA ALA A 261 -4.87 -6.61 -1.07
C ALA A 261 -5.41 -5.89 -2.31
N ASP A 262 -6.60 -6.27 -2.77
CA ASP A 262 -7.27 -5.61 -3.91
C ASP A 262 -7.52 -4.12 -3.63
N LYS A 263 -7.80 -3.75 -2.37
CA LYS A 263 -7.99 -2.36 -1.98
C LYS A 263 -6.70 -1.55 -2.04
N ILE A 264 -5.59 -2.12 -1.59
CA ILE A 264 -4.26 -1.54 -1.62
C ILE A 264 -3.86 -1.27 -3.06
N ASP A 265 -4.01 -2.25 -3.96
CA ASP A 265 -3.74 -2.08 -5.39
C ASP A 265 -4.57 -0.94 -6.02
N GLN A 266 -5.88 -0.88 -5.72
CA GLN A 266 -6.76 0.18 -6.22
C GLN A 266 -6.39 1.56 -5.66
N VAL A 267 -5.93 1.64 -4.42
CA VAL A 267 -5.48 2.90 -3.80
C VAL A 267 -4.14 3.30 -4.38
N ALA A 268 -3.20 2.37 -4.52
CA ALA A 268 -1.90 2.61 -5.14
C ALA A 268 -2.07 3.14 -6.58
N ALA A 269 -2.94 2.53 -7.38
CA ALA A 269 -3.22 2.99 -8.74
C ALA A 269 -3.81 4.42 -8.80
N LYS A 270 -4.47 4.89 -7.74
CA LYS A 270 -5.01 6.26 -7.65
C LYS A 270 -4.00 7.27 -7.09
N LEU A 271 -3.05 6.80 -6.29
CA LEU A 271 -2.00 7.64 -5.69
C LEU A 271 -0.77 7.74 -6.58
N ALA A 272 -0.54 6.77 -7.46
CA ALA A 272 0.54 6.79 -8.41
C ALA A 272 0.47 8.06 -9.27
N PRO A 273 1.62 8.73 -9.53
CA PRO A 273 1.66 9.87 -10.42
C PRO A 273 1.13 9.45 -11.80
N ALA A 274 0.42 10.38 -12.47
CA ALA A 274 -0.06 10.14 -13.83
C ALA A 274 1.13 9.75 -14.74
N PRO A 275 0.92 8.83 -15.69
CA PRO A 275 1.98 8.35 -16.59
C PRO A 275 2.59 9.47 -17.43
#